data_AF-A0AA40K3V0-F1
#
_entry.id   AF-A0AA40K3V0-F1
#
_cell.length_a   1.000
_cell.length_b   1.000
_cell.length_c   1.000
_cell.angle_alpha   90.00
_cell.angle_beta   90.00
_cell.angle_gamma   90.00
#
_symmetry.space_group_name_H-M   'P 1'
#
loop_
_entity.id
_entity.type
_entity.pdbx_description
1 polymer ?
#
loop_
_entity_poly.entity_id
_entity_poly.type
_entity_poly.pdbx_seq_one_letter_code
_entity_poly.pdbx_strand_id
1 'polypeptide(L)'
;MTQTEDDLEGLKLDDPAEWISEKYRRNLIRPVEEWVPIWSSKPASTLESKSYRISVAELQRMRMQRLQIKLVGVAKRIYDGSDDDKEWDSWSKTLSEYVNAVQEHDYMEQRGGGTRDPFLISGERYMDREVLKKALSNFELLPEDNRKPLLLTWQSKAFPPVSTRGDNRLSKLITRIGIAAVGTAFLIVPMWLLIWVFWGDIWAALWLTTVFVAAFGVLMACVLQDNIAVLSASAAYAAVLVVFVALIAEQSRAAPELET
;
A
#
# COMPACT_ATOMS: atom_id res chain seq x y z
N MET A 1 0.67 23.30 -26.61
CA MET A 1 0.02 22.24 -27.41
C MET A 1 1.01 21.42 -28.24
N THR A 2 2.33 21.55 -28.03
CA THR A 2 3.38 21.00 -28.91
C THR A 2 4.12 19.78 -28.36
N GLN A 3 3.88 19.37 -27.11
CA GLN A 3 4.66 18.30 -26.48
C GLN A 3 4.07 16.89 -26.75
N THR A 4 2.80 16.80 -27.11
CA THR A 4 2.09 15.53 -27.31
C THR A 4 2.28 14.92 -28.71
N GLU A 5 2.63 15.73 -29.71
CA GLU A 5 2.89 15.23 -31.08
C GLU A 5 4.26 14.55 -31.20
N ASP A 6 5.26 15.05 -30.47
CA ASP A 6 6.63 14.49 -30.42
C ASP A 6 6.66 13.11 -29.72
N ASP A 7 5.80 12.92 -28.72
CA ASP A 7 5.74 11.69 -27.91
C ASP A 7 5.24 10.44 -28.67
N LEU A 8 4.61 10.62 -29.84
CA LEU A 8 4.04 9.54 -30.66
C LEU A 8 4.85 9.26 -31.93
N GLU A 9 5.92 10.00 -32.17
CA GLU A 9 6.78 9.81 -33.34
C GLU A 9 7.41 8.40 -33.27
N GLY A 10 7.20 7.58 -34.31
CA GLY A 10 7.71 6.21 -34.39
C GLY A 10 6.80 5.11 -33.82
N LEU A 11 5.60 5.42 -33.31
CA LEU A 11 4.67 4.38 -32.85
C LEU A 11 4.07 3.60 -34.04
N LYS A 12 4.49 2.33 -34.19
CA LYS A 12 3.89 1.38 -35.13
C LYS A 12 2.82 0.56 -34.40
N LEU A 13 1.57 0.60 -34.88
CA LEU A 13 0.46 -0.16 -34.31
C LEU A 13 0.68 -1.69 -34.39
N ASP A 14 1.39 -2.15 -35.43
CA ASP A 14 1.62 -3.57 -35.67
C ASP A 14 2.77 -4.14 -34.80
N ASP A 15 3.78 -3.31 -34.48
CA ASP A 15 4.87 -3.68 -33.57
C ASP A 15 5.29 -2.51 -32.66
N PRO A 16 4.58 -2.30 -31.54
CA PRO A 16 4.87 -1.20 -30.63
C PRO A 16 6.04 -1.50 -29.68
N ALA A 17 6.72 -2.64 -29.81
CA ALA A 17 7.70 -3.10 -28.83
C ALA A 17 8.87 -2.12 -28.65
N GLU A 18 9.39 -1.58 -29.75
CA GLU A 18 10.52 -0.65 -29.74
C GLU A 18 10.15 0.66 -29.03
N TRP A 19 9.01 1.27 -29.39
CA TRP A 19 8.50 2.50 -28.77
C TRP A 19 8.24 2.33 -27.27
N ILE A 20 7.62 1.21 -26.87
CA ILE A 20 7.36 0.91 -25.45
C ILE A 20 8.70 0.71 -24.72
N SER A 21 9.65 -0.01 -25.33
CA SER A 21 10.95 -0.24 -24.70
C SER A 21 11.65 1.08 -24.40
N GLU A 22 11.68 2.01 -25.35
CA GLU A 22 12.36 3.30 -25.18
C GLU A 22 11.72 4.14 -24.07
N LYS A 23 10.38 4.20 -24.03
CA LYS A 23 9.64 5.02 -23.04
C LYS A 23 9.79 4.51 -21.61
N TYR A 24 9.85 3.19 -21.41
CA TYR A 24 9.87 2.57 -20.08
C TYR A 24 11.27 2.15 -19.61
N ARG A 25 12.26 2.08 -20.51
CA ARG A 25 13.64 1.64 -20.19
C ARG A 25 14.26 2.35 -19.00
N ARG A 26 14.01 3.66 -18.86
CA ARG A 26 14.57 4.49 -17.76
C ARG A 26 14.03 4.10 -16.38
N ASN A 27 12.81 3.57 -16.31
CA ASN A 27 12.20 3.16 -15.04
C ASN A 27 12.43 1.68 -14.72
N LEU A 28 12.86 0.90 -15.72
CA LEU A 28 13.05 -0.54 -15.59
C LEU A 28 14.20 -0.89 -14.64
N ILE A 29 15.36 -0.27 -14.84
CA ILE A 29 16.59 -0.54 -14.10
C ILE A 29 17.10 0.75 -13.49
N ARG A 30 17.31 0.76 -12.18
CA ARG A 30 17.91 1.90 -11.46
C ARG A 30 19.18 1.49 -10.73
N PRO A 31 20.23 2.32 -10.72
CA PRO A 31 21.41 2.05 -9.92
C PRO A 31 21.08 2.20 -8.44
N VAL A 32 21.71 1.37 -7.61
CA VAL A 32 21.64 1.43 -6.15
C VAL A 32 23.03 1.33 -5.57
N GLU A 33 23.28 2.16 -4.57
CA GLU A 33 24.55 2.18 -3.84
C GLU A 33 24.32 1.94 -2.35
N GLU A 34 25.26 1.22 -1.73
CA GLU A 34 25.30 1.05 -0.28
C GLU A 34 25.53 2.43 0.36
N TRP A 35 24.66 2.83 1.29
CA TRP A 35 24.91 4.04 2.07
C TRP A 35 26.08 3.79 3.02
N VAL A 36 27.12 4.61 2.90
CA VAL A 36 28.28 4.59 3.80
C VAL A 36 28.30 5.90 4.58
N PRO A 37 28.25 5.85 5.92
CA PRO A 37 28.38 7.06 6.71
C PRO A 37 29.77 7.68 6.51
N ILE A 38 29.84 9.01 6.55
CA ILE A 38 31.07 9.80 6.38
C ILE A 38 32.17 9.39 7.40
N TRP A 39 31.76 8.86 8.56
CA TRP A 39 32.67 8.39 9.62
C TRP A 39 33.12 6.93 9.45
N SER A 40 32.75 6.22 8.37
CA SER A 40 33.18 4.84 8.15
C SER A 40 34.62 4.78 7.63
N SER A 41 35.45 3.95 8.26
CA SER A 41 36.83 3.67 7.85
C SER A 41 36.94 2.63 6.72
N LYS A 42 35.83 2.21 6.10
CA LYS A 42 35.86 1.26 4.98
C LYS A 42 36.42 1.94 3.72
N PRO A 43 37.52 1.42 3.12
CA PRO A 43 38.04 1.99 1.89
C PRO A 43 37.07 1.75 0.74
N ALA A 44 36.88 2.76 -0.12
CA ALA A 44 35.93 2.73 -1.24
C ALA A 44 36.09 1.53 -2.19
N SER A 45 37.27 0.91 -2.22
CA SER A 45 37.61 -0.25 -3.06
C SER A 45 37.10 -1.61 -2.55
N THR A 46 36.63 -1.72 -1.29
CA THR A 46 36.04 -2.97 -0.76
C THR A 46 34.52 -2.99 -0.80
N LEU A 47 33.89 -1.89 -1.21
CA LEU A 47 32.46 -1.88 -1.42
C LEU A 47 32.15 -2.55 -2.76
N GLU A 48 31.37 -3.63 -2.71
CA GLU A 48 30.47 -4.04 -3.80
C GLU A 48 29.37 -2.96 -3.97
N SER A 49 29.83 -1.73 -4.24
CA SER A 49 29.14 -0.46 -4.03
C SER A 49 28.03 -0.19 -5.03
N LYS A 50 27.95 -0.98 -6.09
CA LYS A 50 27.03 -0.77 -7.19
C LYS A 50 26.25 -2.04 -7.41
N SER A 51 24.94 -1.93 -7.21
CA SER A 51 24.00 -2.93 -7.67
C SER A 51 22.84 -2.23 -8.36
N TYR A 52 21.82 -2.99 -8.71
CA TYR A 52 20.72 -2.52 -9.51
C TYR A 52 19.38 -2.83 -8.81
N ARG A 53 18.35 -2.06 -9.18
CA ARG A 53 16.96 -2.35 -8.88
C ARG A 53 16.25 -2.60 -10.19
N ILE A 54 15.51 -3.68 -10.27
CA ILE A 54 14.63 -4.00 -11.39
C ILE A 54 13.18 -3.98 -10.90
N SER A 55 12.35 -3.16 -11.55
CA SER A 55 10.93 -3.06 -11.25
C SER A 55 10.11 -4.00 -12.13
N VAL A 56 9.55 -5.05 -11.53
CA VAL A 56 8.61 -5.96 -12.21
C VAL A 56 7.27 -5.25 -12.45
N ALA A 57 6.91 -4.30 -11.60
CA ALA A 57 5.73 -3.46 -11.81
C ALA A 57 5.82 -2.64 -13.10
N GLU A 58 7.01 -2.15 -13.46
CA GLU A 58 7.23 -1.45 -14.73
C GLU A 58 7.12 -2.39 -15.94
N LEU A 59 7.60 -3.64 -15.82
CA LEU A 59 7.36 -4.67 -16.85
C LEU A 59 5.86 -4.92 -17.07
N GLN A 60 5.08 -4.95 -15.99
CA GLN A 60 3.63 -5.12 -16.09
C GLN A 60 2.97 -3.92 -16.77
N ARG A 61 3.42 -2.68 -16.48
CA ARG A 61 2.96 -1.48 -17.18
C ARG A 61 3.27 -1.53 -18.68
N MET A 62 4.47 -1.98 -19.06
CA MET A 62 4.83 -2.19 -20.46
C MET A 62 3.91 -3.22 -21.15
N ARG A 63 3.59 -4.33 -20.46
CA ARG A 63 2.66 -5.36 -20.97
C ARG A 63 1.26 -4.79 -21.20
N MET A 64 0.73 -4.04 -20.24
CA MET A 64 -0.59 -3.40 -20.37
C MET A 64 -0.61 -2.42 -21.55
N GLN A 65 0.41 -1.56 -21.68
CA GLN A 65 0.50 -0.60 -22.78
C GLN A 65 0.53 -1.29 -24.15
N ARG A 66 1.29 -2.39 -24.26
CA ARG A 66 1.34 -3.21 -25.48
C ARG A 66 -0.03 -3.77 -25.86
N LEU A 67 -0.78 -4.27 -24.88
CA LEU A 67 -2.11 -4.82 -25.10
C LEU A 67 -3.12 -3.73 -25.49
N GLN A 68 -3.04 -2.54 -24.88
CA GLN A 68 -3.88 -1.39 -25.25
C GLN A 68 -3.67 -0.99 -26.72
N ILE A 69 -2.42 -0.85 -27.17
CA ILE A 69 -2.13 -0.46 -28.55
C ILE A 69 -2.67 -1.50 -29.54
N LYS A 70 -2.53 -2.80 -29.23
CA LYS A 70 -3.11 -3.88 -30.03
C LYS A 70 -4.63 -3.79 -30.11
N LEU A 71 -5.31 -3.54 -28.99
CA LEU A 71 -6.76 -3.39 -28.94
C LEU A 71 -7.24 -2.17 -29.73
N VAL A 72 -6.50 -1.06 -29.72
CA VAL A 72 -6.79 0.11 -30.56
C VAL A 72 -6.68 -0.26 -32.04
N GLY A 73 -5.65 -1.01 -32.42
CA GLY A 73 -5.49 -1.51 -33.79
C GLY A 73 -6.66 -2.39 -34.24
N VAL A 74 -7.14 -3.29 -33.37
CA VAL A 74 -8.33 -4.10 -33.62
C VAL A 74 -9.57 -3.22 -33.77
N ALA A 75 -9.81 -2.31 -32.82
CA ALA A 75 -10.98 -1.43 -32.83
C ALA A 75 -11.07 -0.62 -34.13
N LYS A 76 -9.93 -0.17 -34.65
CA LYS A 76 -9.84 0.49 -35.95
C LYS A 76 -10.27 -0.43 -37.11
N ARG A 77 -9.78 -1.68 -37.15
CA ARG A 77 -10.15 -2.64 -38.22
C ARG A 77 -11.64 -2.99 -38.20
N ILE A 78 -12.22 -3.16 -37.01
CA ILE A 78 -13.66 -3.38 -36.83
C ILE A 78 -14.44 -2.18 -37.38
N TYR A 79 -14.01 -0.96 -37.05
CA TYR A 79 -14.65 0.26 -37.55
C TYR A 79 -14.56 0.40 -39.07
N ASP A 80 -13.41 0.05 -39.66
CA ASP A 80 -13.18 0.09 -41.11
C ASP A 80 -13.92 -1.04 -41.88
N GLY A 81 -14.60 -1.95 -41.17
CA GLY A 81 -15.39 -3.04 -41.76
C GLY A 81 -14.54 -4.14 -42.40
N SER A 82 -13.25 -4.23 -42.04
CA SER A 82 -12.30 -5.19 -42.61
C SER A 82 -12.20 -6.50 -41.80
N ASP A 83 -13.20 -6.80 -40.98
CA ASP A 83 -13.13 -7.90 -40.01
C ASP A 83 -13.54 -9.23 -40.67
N ASP A 84 -12.67 -10.23 -40.57
CA ASP A 84 -12.90 -11.61 -41.00
C ASP A 84 -13.22 -12.45 -39.75
N ASP A 85 -14.15 -13.41 -39.81
CA ASP A 85 -14.64 -14.16 -38.62
C ASP A 85 -13.50 -14.86 -37.83
N LYS A 86 -12.36 -15.11 -38.48
CA LYS A 86 -11.15 -15.67 -37.86
C LYS A 86 -10.39 -14.68 -36.97
N GLU A 87 -10.59 -13.37 -37.11
CA GLU A 87 -10.01 -12.34 -36.24
C GLU A 87 -10.76 -12.22 -34.90
N TRP A 88 -12.01 -12.68 -34.82
CA TRP A 88 -12.84 -12.58 -33.62
C TRP A 88 -12.20 -13.24 -32.39
N ASP A 89 -11.75 -14.48 -32.54
CA ASP A 89 -11.09 -15.23 -31.47
C ASP A 89 -9.75 -14.60 -31.05
N SER A 90 -9.04 -13.99 -32.01
CA SER A 90 -7.72 -13.38 -31.79
C SER A 90 -7.82 -12.12 -30.93
N TRP A 91 -8.77 -11.24 -31.22
CA TRP A 91 -8.93 -10.03 -30.43
C TRP A 91 -9.65 -10.28 -29.11
N SER A 92 -10.60 -11.22 -29.04
CA SER A 92 -11.24 -11.65 -27.79
C SER A 92 -10.20 -12.17 -26.78
N LYS A 93 -9.24 -12.97 -27.27
CA LYS A 93 -8.08 -13.39 -26.48
C LYS A 93 -7.24 -12.19 -26.02
N THR A 94 -6.96 -11.25 -26.91
CA THR A 94 -6.20 -10.03 -26.56
C THR A 94 -6.91 -9.18 -25.49
N LEU A 95 -8.23 -9.07 -25.57
CA LEU A 95 -9.05 -8.37 -24.58
C LEU A 95 -9.00 -9.09 -23.22
N SER A 96 -9.15 -10.42 -23.21
CA SER A 96 -9.01 -11.23 -22.00
C SER A 96 -7.63 -11.08 -21.37
N GLU A 97 -6.56 -11.12 -22.18
CA GLU A 97 -5.19 -10.88 -21.70
C GLU A 97 -5.02 -9.48 -21.10
N TYR A 98 -5.67 -8.46 -21.68
CA TYR A 98 -5.64 -7.10 -21.15
C TYR A 98 -6.38 -6.99 -19.81
N VAL A 99 -7.60 -7.54 -19.71
CA VAL A 99 -8.36 -7.55 -18.45
C VAL A 99 -7.58 -8.28 -17.36
N ASN A 100 -6.98 -9.43 -17.67
CA ASN A 100 -6.13 -10.16 -16.73
C ASN A 100 -4.90 -9.34 -16.33
N ALA A 101 -4.26 -8.63 -17.27
CA ALA A 101 -3.11 -7.78 -16.95
C ALA A 101 -3.48 -6.61 -16.01
N VAL A 102 -4.68 -6.05 -16.14
CA VAL A 102 -5.22 -5.02 -15.23
C VAL A 102 -5.47 -5.62 -13.84
N GLN A 103 -6.12 -6.79 -13.75
CA GLN A 103 -6.33 -7.47 -12.46
C GLN A 103 -5.01 -7.82 -11.76
N GLU A 104 -4.02 -8.29 -12.52
CA GLU A 104 -2.68 -8.56 -12.02
C GLU A 104 -1.99 -7.28 -11.52
N HIS A 105 -2.19 -6.14 -12.20
CA HIS A 105 -1.68 -4.85 -11.76
C HIS A 105 -2.34 -4.40 -10.45
N ASP A 106 -3.66 -4.52 -10.33
CA ASP A 106 -4.37 -4.20 -9.08
C ASP A 106 -3.90 -5.08 -7.92
N TYR A 107 -3.62 -6.36 -8.19
CA TYR A 107 -3.00 -7.25 -7.22
C TYR A 107 -1.58 -6.80 -6.85
N MET A 108 -0.79 -6.34 -7.81
CA MET A 108 0.54 -5.79 -7.55
C MET A 108 0.48 -4.53 -6.68
N GLU A 109 -0.50 -3.65 -6.89
CA GLU A 109 -0.70 -2.45 -6.09
C GLU A 109 -1.12 -2.80 -4.65
N GLN A 110 -2.08 -3.71 -4.48
CA GLN A 110 -2.54 -4.15 -3.16
C GLN A 110 -1.44 -4.85 -2.35
N ARG A 111 -0.55 -5.57 -3.03
CA ARG A 111 0.51 -6.36 -2.38
C ARG A 111 1.85 -5.62 -2.31
N GLY A 112 2.03 -4.59 -3.14
CA GLY A 112 3.22 -3.74 -3.19
C GLY A 112 3.30 -2.76 -2.01
N GLY A 113 4.43 -2.05 -1.90
CA GLY A 113 4.61 -0.97 -0.93
C GLY A 113 5.00 -1.39 0.49
N GLY A 114 5.09 -2.70 0.78
CA GLY A 114 5.69 -3.18 2.02
C GLY A 114 7.21 -2.99 2.05
N THR A 115 7.84 -3.09 3.24
CA THR A 115 9.31 -3.09 3.40
C THR A 115 10.01 -4.13 2.52
N ARG A 116 9.28 -5.19 2.15
CA ARG A 116 9.73 -6.24 1.24
C ARG A 116 8.76 -6.43 0.08
N ASP A 117 8.78 -5.49 -0.86
CA ASP A 117 8.01 -5.58 -2.10
C ASP A 117 8.48 -6.77 -2.95
N PRO A 118 7.58 -7.73 -3.29
CA PRO A 118 7.94 -8.89 -4.12
C PRO A 118 8.08 -8.54 -5.61
N PHE A 119 7.58 -7.40 -6.05
CA PHE A 119 7.66 -6.92 -7.44
C PHE A 119 8.88 -6.00 -7.66
N LEU A 120 9.70 -5.83 -6.63
CA LEU A 120 10.97 -5.12 -6.72
C LEU A 120 12.11 -6.10 -6.43
N ILE A 121 12.94 -6.33 -7.44
CA ILE A 121 14.20 -7.07 -7.30
C ILE A 121 15.28 -6.03 -7.02
N SER A 122 15.88 -6.06 -5.84
CA SER A 122 16.84 -5.01 -5.43
C SER A 122 18.14 -5.59 -4.92
N GLY A 123 19.25 -5.04 -5.40
CA GLY A 123 20.60 -5.29 -4.89
C GLY A 123 20.83 -4.99 -3.40
N GLU A 124 19.92 -4.30 -2.73
CA GLU A 124 19.93 -4.19 -1.25
C GLU A 124 19.76 -5.54 -0.57
N ARG A 125 19.07 -6.48 -1.22
CA ARG A 125 18.83 -7.82 -0.70
C ARG A 125 19.97 -8.72 -1.18
N TYR A 126 20.61 -9.41 -0.24
CA TYR A 126 21.76 -10.26 -0.52
C TYR A 126 21.51 -11.25 -1.68
N MET A 127 20.38 -11.98 -1.65
CA MET A 127 20.05 -12.98 -2.68
C MET A 127 19.82 -12.35 -4.05
N ASP A 128 19.07 -11.26 -4.10
CA ASP A 128 18.78 -10.54 -5.34
C ASP A 128 20.07 -9.96 -5.92
N ARG A 129 20.99 -9.46 -5.09
CA ARG A 129 22.29 -8.95 -5.51
C ARG A 129 23.13 -10.00 -6.21
N GLU A 130 23.20 -11.22 -5.68
CA GLU A 130 23.94 -12.33 -6.32
C GLU A 130 23.34 -12.68 -7.69
N VAL A 131 22.00 -12.70 -7.79
CA VAL A 131 21.30 -12.93 -9.07
C VAL A 131 21.58 -11.79 -10.05
N LEU A 132 21.48 -10.54 -9.61
CA LEU A 132 21.72 -9.35 -10.42
C LEU A 132 23.17 -9.26 -10.88
N LYS A 133 24.13 -9.56 -10.00
CA LYS A 133 25.57 -9.59 -10.33
C LYS A 133 25.87 -10.58 -11.44
N LYS A 134 25.19 -11.74 -11.43
CA LYS A 134 25.32 -12.74 -12.50
C LYS A 134 24.59 -12.35 -13.78
N ALA A 135 23.39 -11.78 -13.67
CA ALA A 135 22.58 -11.40 -14.84
C ALA A 135 23.09 -10.14 -15.55
N LEU A 136 23.72 -9.22 -14.82
CA LEU A 136 24.15 -7.90 -15.28
C LEU A 136 25.68 -7.75 -15.29
N SER A 137 26.44 -8.84 -15.31
CA SER A 137 27.91 -8.82 -15.22
C SER A 137 28.59 -8.01 -16.34
N ASN A 138 27.93 -7.87 -17.49
CA ASN A 138 28.42 -7.13 -18.67
C ASN A 138 27.60 -5.86 -18.93
N PHE A 139 26.77 -5.44 -17.97
CA PHE A 139 25.85 -4.33 -18.15
C PHE A 139 26.33 -3.14 -17.34
N GLU A 140 26.60 -2.04 -18.04
CA GLU A 140 26.94 -0.75 -17.45
C GLU A 140 25.87 0.25 -17.84
N LEU A 141 25.15 0.77 -16.85
CA LEU A 141 24.21 1.87 -17.05
C LEU A 141 25.00 3.15 -17.35
N LEU A 142 24.59 3.89 -18.38
CA LEU A 142 25.07 5.24 -18.60
C LEU A 142 24.74 6.10 -17.35
N PRO A 143 25.70 6.87 -16.81
CA PRO A 143 25.51 7.65 -15.60
C PRO A 143 24.69 8.91 -15.93
N GLU A 144 23.38 8.78 -16.06
CA GLU A 144 22.53 9.92 -16.49
C GLU A 144 21.51 10.40 -15.46
N ASP A 145 21.36 9.75 -14.30
CA ASP A 145 20.50 10.27 -13.23
C ASP A 145 21.20 10.25 -11.87
N ASN A 146 21.54 11.46 -11.39
CA ASN A 146 22.19 11.73 -10.11
C ASN A 146 21.28 11.51 -8.89
N ARG A 147 20.03 11.08 -9.08
CA ARG A 147 19.13 10.75 -7.97
C ARG A 147 19.39 9.33 -7.48
N LYS A 148 20.48 9.15 -6.73
CA LYS A 148 20.76 7.91 -6.01
C LYS A 148 19.86 7.86 -4.78
N PRO A 149 18.85 6.97 -4.69
CA PRO A 149 18.11 6.80 -3.46
C PRO A 149 19.10 6.28 -2.40
N LEU A 150 19.40 7.11 -1.40
CA LEU A 150 20.19 6.72 -0.25
C LEU A 150 19.36 5.76 0.60
N LEU A 151 19.86 4.55 0.83
CA LEU A 151 19.06 3.50 1.47
C LEU A 151 19.71 3.06 2.77
N LEU A 152 18.88 3.05 3.83
CA LEU A 152 19.32 2.82 5.20
C LEU A 152 19.70 1.35 5.50
N THR A 153 19.30 0.37 4.67
CA THR A 153 19.44 -1.05 5.02
C THR A 153 20.02 -1.88 3.89
N TRP A 154 21.33 -2.10 3.92
CA TRP A 154 22.05 -3.04 3.07
C TRP A 154 22.10 -4.41 3.75
N GLN A 155 21.49 -5.45 3.14
CA GLN A 155 21.41 -6.77 3.77
C GLN A 155 22.67 -7.58 3.51
N SER A 156 23.26 -8.11 4.58
CA SER A 156 24.43 -9.00 4.52
C SER A 156 24.07 -10.48 4.57
N LYS A 157 22.81 -10.83 4.93
CA LYS A 157 22.36 -12.20 5.12
C LYS A 157 21.32 -12.60 4.07
N ALA A 158 21.35 -13.86 3.69
CA ALA A 158 20.35 -14.47 2.83
C ALA A 158 19.01 -14.58 3.59
N PHE A 159 17.98 -13.93 3.04
CA PHE A 159 16.59 -14.12 3.46
C PHE A 159 15.75 -14.50 2.23
N PRO A 160 14.79 -15.42 2.35
CA PRO A 160 13.93 -15.82 1.23
C PRO A 160 13.12 -14.63 0.70
N PRO A 161 12.95 -14.48 -0.62
CA PRO A 161 12.33 -13.29 -1.24
C PRO A 161 10.90 -13.04 -0.76
N VAL A 162 10.18 -14.12 -0.39
CA VAL A 162 8.83 -14.08 0.15
C VAL A 162 8.82 -14.74 1.52
N SER A 163 8.23 -14.05 2.51
CA SER A 163 7.99 -14.62 3.84
C SER A 163 7.17 -15.91 3.73
N THR A 164 7.49 -16.92 4.53
CA THR A 164 6.64 -18.11 4.61
C THR A 164 5.25 -17.73 5.11
N ARG A 165 4.22 -18.48 4.69
CA ARG A 165 2.79 -18.18 4.93
C ARG A 165 2.43 -18.03 6.43
N GLY A 166 3.31 -18.41 7.35
CA GLY A 166 3.17 -18.30 8.80
C GLY A 166 3.36 -16.89 9.37
N ASP A 167 4.33 -16.12 8.86
CA ASP A 167 4.70 -14.82 9.46
C ASP A 167 3.60 -13.76 9.30
N ASN A 168 2.87 -13.82 8.19
CA ASN A 168 1.75 -12.92 7.91
C ASN A 168 0.51 -13.21 8.78
N ARG A 169 0.44 -14.35 9.48
CA ARG A 169 -0.66 -14.62 10.43
C ARG A 169 -0.41 -13.87 11.73
N LEU A 170 0.81 -13.87 12.24
CA LEU A 170 1.14 -13.20 13.50
C LEU A 170 0.99 -11.69 13.38
N SER A 171 1.49 -11.08 12.30
CA SER A 171 1.32 -9.63 12.12
C SER A 171 -0.15 -9.25 12.05
N LYS A 172 -0.97 -9.96 11.24
CA LYS A 172 -2.41 -9.73 11.15
C LYS A 172 -3.15 -9.98 12.47
N LEU A 173 -2.74 -10.98 13.24
CA LEU A 173 -3.30 -11.25 14.56
C LEU A 173 -2.92 -10.13 15.54
N ILE A 174 -1.68 -9.67 15.55
CA ILE A 174 -1.23 -8.55 16.38
C ILE A 174 -1.95 -7.26 16.02
N THR A 175 -2.18 -6.97 14.73
CA THR A 175 -2.96 -5.79 14.33
C THR A 175 -4.41 -5.91 14.79
N ARG A 176 -5.03 -7.09 14.64
CA ARG A 176 -6.39 -7.33 15.15
C ARG A 176 -6.49 -7.24 16.66
N ILE A 177 -5.54 -7.82 17.39
CA ILE A 177 -5.49 -7.75 18.84
C ILE A 177 -5.23 -6.31 19.29
N GLY A 178 -4.38 -5.57 18.59
CA GLY A 178 -4.11 -4.16 18.86
C GLY A 178 -5.36 -3.29 18.71
N ILE A 179 -6.10 -3.44 17.59
CA ILE A 179 -7.36 -2.71 17.37
C ILE A 179 -8.40 -3.09 18.43
N ALA A 180 -8.53 -4.39 18.75
CA ALA A 180 -9.44 -4.86 19.79
C ALA A 180 -9.05 -4.32 21.17
N ALA A 181 -7.76 -4.28 21.50
CA ALA A 181 -7.24 -3.75 22.76
C ALA A 181 -7.49 -2.25 22.88
N VAL A 182 -7.27 -1.48 21.82
CA VAL A 182 -7.57 -0.04 21.80
C VAL A 182 -9.06 0.21 22.01
N GLY A 183 -9.93 -0.51 21.29
CA GLY A 183 -11.38 -0.40 21.48
C GLY A 183 -11.83 -0.78 22.90
N THR A 184 -11.23 -1.80 23.49
CA THR A 184 -11.53 -2.25 24.86
C THR A 184 -11.04 -1.23 25.89
N ALA A 185 -9.85 -0.68 25.72
CA ALA A 185 -9.34 0.39 26.58
C ALA A 185 -10.25 1.62 26.52
N PHE A 186 -10.74 1.98 25.33
CA PHE A 186 -11.67 3.11 25.14
C PHE A 186 -13.04 2.90 25.79
N LEU A 187 -13.44 1.66 26.09
CA LEU A 187 -14.65 1.34 26.87
C LEU A 187 -14.40 1.43 28.38
N ILE A 188 -13.27 0.91 28.85
CA ILE A 188 -12.95 0.82 30.29
C ILE A 188 -12.57 2.19 30.86
N VAL A 189 -11.81 3.01 30.11
CA VAL A 189 -11.30 4.31 30.55
C VAL A 189 -12.41 5.28 31.00
N PRO A 190 -13.47 5.55 30.21
CA PRO A 190 -14.53 6.47 30.64
C PRO A 190 -15.30 5.94 31.84
N MET A 191 -15.50 4.62 31.97
CA MET A 191 -16.16 4.04 33.15
C MET A 191 -15.34 4.25 34.42
N TRP A 192 -14.03 4.03 34.36
CA TRP A 192 -13.13 4.26 35.50
C TRP A 192 -13.01 5.74 35.85
N LEU A 193 -12.91 6.61 34.85
CA LEU A 193 -12.86 8.06 35.07
C LEU A 193 -14.13 8.60 35.73
N LEU A 194 -15.31 8.10 35.34
CA LEU A 194 -16.58 8.49 35.96
C LEU A 194 -16.62 8.12 37.45
N ILE A 195 -16.11 6.93 37.82
CA ILE A 195 -16.07 6.47 39.21
C ILE A 195 -15.03 7.25 40.03
N TRP A 196 -13.86 7.52 39.44
CA TRP A 196 -12.71 8.04 40.18
C TRP A 196 -12.70 9.57 40.30
N VAL A 197 -13.19 10.29 39.29
CA VAL A 197 -13.06 11.75 39.19
C VAL A 197 -14.34 12.48 39.61
N PHE A 198 -15.53 11.86 39.45
CA PHE A 198 -16.81 12.56 39.56
C PHE A 198 -17.71 11.99 40.65
N TRP A 199 -17.24 12.01 41.90
CA TRP A 199 -18.15 11.95 43.04
C TRP A 199 -18.87 13.29 43.19
N GLY A 200 -19.98 13.47 42.46
CA GLY A 200 -20.97 14.51 42.77
C GLY A 200 -21.39 15.48 41.65
N ASP A 201 -20.81 15.44 40.45
CA ASP A 201 -21.11 16.43 39.39
C ASP A 201 -21.61 15.79 38.08
N ILE A 202 -22.93 15.86 37.85
CA ILE A 202 -23.63 15.27 36.70
C ILE A 202 -23.25 15.97 35.38
N TRP A 203 -23.00 17.27 35.42
CA TRP A 203 -22.69 18.06 34.22
C TRP A 203 -21.36 17.67 33.61
N ALA A 204 -20.37 17.35 34.45
CA ALA A 204 -19.06 16.94 33.99
C ALA A 204 -19.06 15.51 33.40
N ALA A 205 -19.89 14.62 33.94
CA ALA A 205 -20.12 13.29 33.36
C ALA A 205 -20.75 13.36 31.96
N LEU A 206 -21.69 14.30 31.76
CA LEU A 206 -22.31 14.54 30.46
C LEU A 206 -21.28 15.02 29.44
N TRP A 207 -20.47 16.03 29.79
CA TRP A 207 -19.42 16.55 28.91
C TRP A 207 -18.39 15.48 28.54
N LEU A 208 -17.92 14.70 29.52
CA LEU A 208 -16.93 13.64 29.32
C LEU A 208 -17.43 12.60 28.31
N THR A 209 -18.68 12.15 28.45
CA THR A 209 -19.25 11.14 27.54
C THR A 209 -19.44 11.67 26.12
N THR A 210 -19.90 12.91 25.93
CA THR A 210 -19.96 13.51 24.57
C THR A 210 -18.58 13.60 23.90
N VAL A 211 -17.54 14.00 24.65
CA VAL A 211 -16.18 14.12 24.10
C VAL A 211 -15.60 12.74 23.75
N PHE A 212 -15.79 11.73 24.61
CA PHE A 212 -15.31 10.37 24.36
C PHE A 212 -16.05 9.68 23.20
N VAL A 213 -17.38 9.84 23.10
CA VAL A 213 -18.17 9.32 21.96
C VAL A 213 -17.75 9.99 20.66
N ALA A 214 -17.56 11.31 20.66
CA ALA A 214 -17.12 12.04 19.47
C ALA A 214 -15.70 11.61 19.04
N ALA A 215 -14.76 11.52 19.98
CA ALA A 215 -13.40 11.07 19.70
C ALA A 215 -13.36 9.62 19.19
N PHE A 216 -14.16 8.73 19.78
CA PHE A 216 -14.29 7.34 19.32
C PHE A 216 -14.90 7.25 17.91
N GLY A 217 -15.93 8.04 17.63
CA GLY A 217 -16.55 8.10 16.29
C GLY A 217 -15.56 8.55 15.21
N VAL A 218 -14.77 9.59 15.48
CA VAL A 218 -13.72 10.07 14.55
C VAL A 218 -12.64 9.00 14.36
N LEU A 219 -12.20 8.35 15.44
CA LEU A 219 -11.20 7.29 15.37
C LEU A 219 -11.71 6.11 14.53
N MET A 220 -12.96 5.67 14.73
CA MET A 220 -13.56 4.59 13.96
C MET A 220 -13.78 4.96 12.48
N ALA A 221 -14.11 6.21 12.17
CA ALA A 221 -14.20 6.68 10.78
C ALA A 221 -12.86 6.63 10.05
N CYS A 222 -11.74 6.82 10.75
CA CYS A 222 -10.40 6.70 10.17
C CYS A 222 -9.95 5.24 10.03
N VAL A 223 -10.45 4.33 10.86
CA VAL A 223 -9.98 2.92 10.92
C VAL A 223 -10.84 1.97 10.08
N LEU A 224 -12.15 2.21 9.99
CA LEU A 224 -13.07 1.38 9.20
C LEU A 224 -13.31 1.99 7.83
N GLN A 225 -13.05 1.20 6.78
CA GLN A 225 -13.36 1.56 5.39
C GLN A 225 -14.86 1.47 5.08
N ASP A 226 -15.65 0.86 5.97
CA ASP A 226 -17.05 0.53 5.73
C ASP A 226 -17.98 1.40 6.58
N ASN A 227 -18.68 2.33 5.94
CA ASN A 227 -19.44 3.41 6.60
C ASN A 227 -20.54 2.89 7.55
N ILE A 228 -21.18 1.77 7.19
CA ILE A 228 -22.26 1.16 8.00
C ILE A 228 -21.70 0.57 9.29
N ALA A 229 -20.50 -0.02 9.21
CA ALA A 229 -19.85 -0.61 10.37
C ALA A 229 -19.39 0.47 11.37
N VAL A 230 -18.97 1.65 10.88
CA VAL A 230 -18.65 2.82 11.74
C VAL A 230 -19.89 3.27 12.51
N LEU A 231 -21.02 3.40 11.82
CA LEU A 231 -22.28 3.86 12.42
C LEU A 231 -22.81 2.86 13.47
N SER A 232 -22.73 1.57 13.19
CA SER A 232 -23.10 0.51 14.15
C SER A 232 -22.20 0.51 15.40
N ALA A 233 -20.87 0.60 15.21
CA ALA A 233 -19.93 0.57 16.32
C ALA A 233 -20.04 1.82 17.23
N SER A 234 -20.19 3.00 16.63
CA SER A 234 -20.39 4.27 17.37
C SER A 234 -21.72 4.31 18.11
N ALA A 235 -22.80 3.81 17.50
CA ALA A 235 -24.11 3.71 18.17
C ALA A 235 -24.07 2.74 19.36
N ALA A 236 -23.45 1.58 19.21
CA ALA A 236 -23.27 0.62 20.31
C ALA A 236 -22.46 1.23 21.46
N TYR A 237 -21.38 1.96 21.14
CA TYR A 237 -20.55 2.64 22.14
C TYR A 237 -21.31 3.75 22.89
N ALA A 238 -22.05 4.59 22.16
CA ALA A 238 -22.87 5.65 22.75
C ALA A 238 -23.94 5.07 23.69
N ALA A 239 -24.61 3.98 23.31
CA ALA A 239 -25.62 3.34 24.13
C ALA A 239 -25.05 2.88 25.49
N VAL A 240 -23.86 2.26 25.50
CA VAL A 240 -23.22 1.80 26.74
C VAL A 240 -22.90 2.98 27.66
N LEU A 241 -22.31 4.05 27.14
CA LEU A 241 -21.97 5.22 27.96
C LEU A 241 -23.19 5.97 28.49
N VAL A 242 -24.25 6.08 27.69
CA VAL A 242 -25.51 6.72 28.12
C VAL A 242 -26.16 5.96 29.28
N VAL A 243 -26.14 4.62 29.25
CA VAL A 243 -26.63 3.79 30.37
C VAL A 243 -25.83 4.08 31.64
N PHE A 244 -24.50 4.19 31.56
CA PHE A 244 -23.68 4.52 32.74
C PHE A 244 -23.96 5.92 33.29
N VAL A 245 -24.13 6.91 32.42
CA VAL A 245 -24.52 8.27 32.84
C VAL A 245 -25.89 8.26 33.50
N ALA A 246 -26.85 7.50 32.97
CA ALA A 246 -28.17 7.37 33.57
C ALA A 246 -28.11 6.75 34.98
N LEU A 247 -27.31 5.70 35.19
CA LEU A 247 -27.11 5.08 36.51
C LEU A 247 -26.51 6.06 37.53
N ILE A 248 -25.54 6.88 37.11
CA ILE A 248 -24.94 7.92 37.97
C ILE A 248 -25.97 9.01 38.30
N ALA A 249 -26.80 9.39 37.33
CA ALA A 249 -27.87 10.36 37.53
C ALA A 249 -28.97 9.83 38.48
N GLU A 250 -29.27 8.53 38.45
CA GLU A 250 -30.18 7.89 39.41
C GLU A 250 -29.58 7.83 40.82
N GLN A 251 -28.31 7.43 40.95
CA GLN A 251 -27.64 7.33 42.25
C GLN A 251 -27.51 8.69 42.95
N SER A 252 -27.19 9.74 42.19
CA SER A 252 -27.15 11.12 42.73
C SER A 252 -28.52 11.63 43.18
N ARG A 253 -29.62 11.18 42.55
CA ARG A 253 -30.99 11.50 42.98
C ARG A 253 -31.45 10.70 44.21
N ALA A 254 -30.86 9.54 44.49
CA ALA A 254 -31.20 8.71 45.64
C ALA A 254 -30.46 9.10 46.94
N ALA A 255 -29.39 9.90 46.84
CA ALA A 255 -28.61 10.37 47.98
C ALA A 255 -29.28 11.39 48.94
N PRO A 256 -30.27 12.24 48.55
CA PRO A 256 -30.78 13.29 49.44
C PRO A 256 -31.82 12.84 50.48
N GLU A 257 -32.24 11.56 50.53
CA GLU A 257 -33.30 11.09 51.45
C GLU A 257 -32.79 10.51 52.78
N LEU A 258 -31.47 10.48 53.04
CA LEU A 258 -30.89 9.88 54.26
C LEU A 258 -30.40 10.90 55.32
N GLU A 259 -30.62 12.21 55.12
CA GLU A 259 -30.21 13.27 56.05
C GLU A 259 -31.38 14.10 56.64
N THR A 260 -32.59 13.54 56.72
CA THR A 260 -33.71 14.17 57.46
C THR A 260 -34.22 13.31 58.60
#